data_AF-A0A0F9FRU8-F1
#
_entry.id   AF-A0A0F9FRU8-F1
#
_cell.length_a   1.000
_cell.length_b   1.000
_cell.length_c   1.000
_cell.angle_alpha   90.00
_cell.angle_beta   90.00
_cell.angle_gamma   90.00
#
_symmetry.space_group_name_H-M   'P 1'
#
loop_
_entity.id
_entity.type
_entity.pdbx_description
1 polymer ?
#
loop_
_entity_poly.entity_id
_entity_poly.type
_entity_poly.pdbx_seq_one_letter_code
_entity_poly.pdbx_strand_id
1 'polypeptide(L)'
;MQLLENWLVKITGAQYLWMVEIFLIVFVAMMLGYFVNKLINYLEAHASRTSTVWDDALIEAFRRPAVWGIWILGVNMAAAVAARVAESGWYELIEPINRVAVIFLGALFLVNLITRAERNLVHPDYMD
;
A
#
# COMPACT_ATOMS: atom_id res chain seq x y z
N MET A 1 -18.81 14.45 12.93
CA MET A 1 -18.82 14.64 11.46
C MET A 1 -19.44 15.96 11.05
N GLN A 2 -20.68 16.28 11.46
CA GLN A 2 -21.39 17.52 11.05
C GLN A 2 -20.65 18.85 11.26
N LEU A 3 -19.91 19.03 12.37
CA LEU A 3 -19.17 20.28 12.63
C LEU A 3 -17.96 20.49 11.68
N LEU A 4 -17.28 19.39 11.31
CA LEU A 4 -16.14 19.43 10.39
C LEU A 4 -16.61 19.66 8.95
N GLU A 5 -17.70 18.99 8.55
CA GLU A 5 -18.33 19.18 7.25
C GLU A 5 -18.79 20.62 7.06
N ASN A 6 -19.50 21.19 8.04
CA ASN A 6 -19.99 22.57 7.95
C ASN A 6 -18.84 23.59 7.90
N TRP A 7 -17.75 23.36 8.63
CA TRP A 7 -16.57 24.22 8.58
C TRP A 7 -15.84 24.12 7.24
N LEU A 8 -15.68 22.90 6.71
CA LEU A 8 -15.08 22.66 5.40
C LEU A 8 -15.89 23.29 4.27
N VAL A 9 -17.20 23.08 4.25
CA VAL A 9 -18.12 23.66 3.25
C VAL A 9 -18.05 25.19 3.26
N LYS A 10 -17.91 25.81 4.45
CA LYS A 10 -17.83 27.27 4.58
C LYS A 10 -16.55 27.87 4.01
N ILE A 11 -15.43 27.15 4.07
CA ILE A 11 -14.12 27.63 3.59
C ILE A 11 -13.88 27.27 2.12
N THR A 12 -14.25 26.06 1.72
CA THR A 12 -13.99 25.56 0.36
C THR A 12 -15.15 25.85 -0.59
N GLY A 13 -16.40 25.83 -0.13
CA GLY A 13 -17.58 25.80 -0.98
C GLY A 13 -17.93 24.35 -1.38
N ALA A 14 -19.22 24.00 -1.31
CA ALA A 14 -19.70 22.61 -1.49
C ALA A 14 -19.23 21.96 -2.80
N GLN A 15 -19.02 22.75 -3.85
CA GLN A 15 -18.56 22.30 -5.17
C GLN A 15 -17.12 21.75 -5.21
N TYR A 16 -16.29 22.01 -4.19
CA TYR A 16 -14.88 21.59 -4.15
C TYR A 16 -14.58 20.50 -3.12
N LEU A 17 -15.60 19.97 -2.42
CA LEU A 17 -15.41 18.92 -1.42
C LEU A 17 -14.72 17.67 -1.98
N TRP A 18 -15.03 17.30 -3.23
CA TRP A 18 -14.41 16.15 -3.90
C TRP A 18 -12.91 16.34 -4.13
N MET A 19 -12.43 17.58 -4.33
CA MET A 19 -11.00 17.86 -4.45
C MET A 19 -10.28 17.64 -3.12
N VAL A 20 -10.90 18.08 -2.02
CA VAL A 20 -10.39 17.85 -0.67
C VAL A 20 -10.36 16.35 -0.35
N GLU A 21 -11.41 15.61 -0.75
CA GLU A 21 -11.47 14.16 -0.59
C GLU A 21 -10.31 13.46 -1.32
N ILE A 22 -10.08 13.78 -2.60
CA ILE A 22 -8.94 13.25 -3.38
C ILE A 22 -7.60 13.61 -2.71
N PHE A 23 -7.43 14.87 -2.31
CA PHE A 23 -6.20 15.32 -1.65
C PHE A 23 -5.93 14.52 -0.37
N LEU A 24 -6.95 14.33 0.47
CA LEU A 24 -6.81 13.55 1.71
C LEU A 24 -6.49 12.08 1.42
N ILE A 25 -7.13 11.46 0.42
CA ILE A 25 -6.83 10.08 0.03
C ILE A 25 -5.36 9.93 -0.38
N VAL A 26 -4.88 10.80 -1.28
CA VAL A 26 -3.49 10.75 -1.76
C VAL A 26 -2.52 11.06 -0.62
N PHE A 27 -2.82 12.06 0.22
CA PHE A 27 -2.00 12.41 1.37
C PHE A 27 -1.88 11.25 2.37
N VAL A 28 -2.99 10.60 2.70
CA VAL A 28 -2.99 9.43 3.60
C VAL A 28 -2.23 8.27 2.96
N ALA A 29 -2.44 7.98 1.67
CA ALA A 29 -1.71 6.94 0.96
C ALA A 29 -0.19 7.19 0.96
N MET A 30 0.24 8.43 0.71
CA MET A 30 1.65 8.82 0.80
C MET A 30 2.21 8.64 2.21
N MET A 31 1.47 9.08 3.24
CA MET A 31 1.87 8.93 4.63
C MET A 31 2.00 7.45 5.01
N LEU A 32 1.02 6.61 4.63
CA LEU A 32 1.09 5.16 4.85
C LEU A 32 2.29 4.54 4.12
N GLY A 33 2.53 4.92 2.86
CA GLY A 33 3.68 4.44 2.09
C GLY A 33 5.02 4.80 2.74
N TYR A 34 5.14 6.01 3.28
CA TYR A 34 6.30 6.44 4.06
C TYR A 34 6.45 5.63 5.35
N PHE A 35 5.37 5.50 6.14
CA PHE A 35 5.41 4.77 7.41
C PHE A 35 5.71 3.28 7.22
N VAL A 36 5.13 2.63 6.22
CA VAL A 36 5.40 1.22 5.93
C VAL A 36 6.85 1.03 5.52
N ASN A 37 7.41 1.88 4.67
CA ASN A 37 8.84 1.81 4.35
C ASN A 37 9.72 1.98 5.61
N LYS A 38 9.36 2.94 6.48
CA LYS A 38 10.08 3.18 7.73
C LYS A 38 9.98 1.99 8.69
N LEU A 39 8.79 1.39 8.81
CA LEU A 39 8.56 0.22 9.66
C LEU A 39 9.35 -0.98 9.16
N ILE A 40 9.35 -1.25 7.85
CA ILE A 40 10.09 -2.37 7.26
C ILE A 40 11.60 -2.17 7.44
N ASN A 41 12.12 -0.95 7.25
CA ASN A 41 13.54 -0.66 7.54
C ASN A 41 13.90 -0.91 9.01
N TYR A 42 13.00 -0.56 9.92
CA TYR A 42 13.19 -0.83 11.35
C TYR A 42 13.18 -2.33 11.66
N LEU A 43 12.24 -3.08 11.09
CA LEU A 43 12.14 -4.53 11.25
C LEU A 43 13.37 -5.23 10.68
N GLU A 44 13.83 -4.86 9.49
CA GLU A 44 15.04 -5.43 8.86
C GLU A 44 16.31 -5.15 9.68
N ALA A 45 16.43 -3.94 10.25
CA ALA A 45 17.54 -3.60 11.15
C ALA A 45 17.50 -4.37 12.49
N HIS A 46 16.34 -4.89 12.89
CA HIS A 46 16.19 -5.71 14.08
C HIS A 46 16.39 -7.20 13.77
N ALA A 47 15.79 -7.70 12.69
CA ALA A 47 15.88 -9.09 12.23
C ALA A 47 17.31 -9.47 11.85
N SER A 48 18.08 -8.54 11.27
CA SER A 48 19.53 -8.73 11.04
C SER A 48 20.37 -8.97 12.31
N ARG A 49 19.82 -8.75 13.51
CA ARG A 49 20.48 -9.11 14.78
C ARG A 49 20.22 -10.57 15.20
N THR A 50 19.29 -11.26 14.53
CA THR A 50 18.92 -12.65 14.78
C THR A 50 19.19 -13.48 13.52
N SER A 51 19.96 -14.57 13.64
CA SER A 51 20.30 -15.45 12.52
C SER A 51 19.14 -16.39 12.13
N THR A 52 17.98 -15.83 11.78
CA THR A 52 16.78 -16.60 11.43
C THR A 52 16.48 -16.49 9.94
N VAL A 53 16.78 -17.57 9.22
CA VAL A 53 16.55 -17.76 7.75
C VAL A 53 15.19 -17.23 7.29
N TRP A 54 14.15 -17.43 8.10
CA TRP A 54 12.76 -17.16 7.75
C TRP A 54 12.31 -15.72 8.01
N ASP A 55 12.86 -15.03 9.01
CA ASP A 55 12.39 -13.70 9.39
C ASP A 55 12.81 -12.65 8.36
N ASP A 56 14.10 -12.67 7.99
CA ASP A 56 14.66 -11.81 6.95
C ASP A 56 13.97 -12.04 5.60
N ALA A 57 13.76 -13.31 5.22
CA ALA A 57 13.08 -13.66 3.98
C ALA A 57 11.64 -13.11 3.94
N LEU A 58 10.91 -13.16 5.07
CA LEU A 58 9.53 -12.71 5.15
C LEU A 58 9.42 -11.19 5.12
N ILE A 59 10.23 -10.48 5.89
CA ILE A 59 10.26 -9.01 5.92
C ILE A 59 10.61 -8.45 4.53
N GLU A 60 11.64 -9.03 3.90
CA GLU A 60 12.11 -8.52 2.61
C GLU A 60 11.21 -8.94 1.43
N ALA A 61 10.49 -10.06 1.54
CA ALA A 61 9.47 -10.45 0.58
C ALA A 61 8.24 -9.55 0.63
N PHE A 62 7.83 -9.12 1.83
CA PHE A 62 6.65 -8.29 2.05
C PHE A 62 6.82 -6.84 1.61
N ARG A 63 8.06 -6.32 1.62
CA ARG A 63 8.39 -4.93 1.27
C ARG A 63 7.79 -4.45 -0.04
N ARG A 64 8.01 -5.17 -1.14
CA ARG A 64 7.53 -4.75 -2.46
C ARG A 64 5.99 -4.82 -2.54
N PRO A 65 5.32 -5.95 -2.25
CA PRO A 65 3.87 -6.04 -2.25
C PRO A 65 3.17 -4.97 -1.39
N ALA A 66 3.69 -4.69 -0.19
CA ALA A 66 3.08 -3.72 0.71
C ALA A 66 3.12 -2.28 0.15
N VAL A 67 4.28 -1.85 -0.34
CA VAL A 67 4.44 -0.50 -0.91
C VAL A 67 3.58 -0.34 -2.16
N TRP A 68 3.61 -1.31 -3.06
CA TRP A 68 2.79 -1.27 -4.28
C TRP A 68 1.30 -1.33 -3.97
N GLY A 69 0.88 -2.11 -2.97
CA GLY A 69 -0.51 -2.17 -2.52
C GLY A 69 -1.04 -0.83 -2.05
N ILE A 70 -0.26 -0.09 -1.26
CA ILE A 70 -0.66 1.25 -0.79
C ILE A 70 -0.84 2.21 -1.97
N TRP A 71 0.09 2.20 -2.94
CA TRP A 71 -0.01 3.07 -4.10
C TRP A 71 -1.20 2.72 -5.00
N ILE A 72 -1.37 1.44 -5.34
CA ILE A 72 -2.45 1.00 -6.22
C ILE A 72 -3.81 1.30 -5.58
N LEU A 73 -4.01 0.93 -4.31
CA LEU A 73 -5.28 1.16 -3.63
C LEU A 73 -5.55 2.65 -3.42
N GLY A 74 -4.53 3.42 -3.02
CA GLY A 74 -4.66 4.87 -2.83
C GLY A 74 -5.02 5.61 -4.12
N VAL A 75 -4.34 5.29 -5.23
CA VAL A 75 -4.63 5.87 -6.55
C VAL A 75 -6.01 5.45 -7.02
N ASN A 76 -6.39 4.17 -6.88
CA ASN A 76 -7.70 3.69 -7.30
C ASN A 76 -8.83 4.32 -6.48
N MET A 77 -8.64 4.57 -5.19
CA MET A 77 -9.60 5.30 -4.35
C MET A 77 -9.76 6.76 -4.81
N ALA A 78 -8.65 7.46 -5.08
CA ALA A 78 -8.69 8.83 -5.60
C ALA A 78 -9.36 8.89 -7.00
N ALA A 79 -9.03 7.93 -7.86
CA ALA A 79 -9.64 7.77 -9.17
C ALA A 79 -11.15 7.49 -9.05
N ALA A 80 -11.60 6.76 -8.02
CA ALA A 80 -13.03 6.50 -7.81
C ALA A 80 -13.80 7.77 -7.51
N VAL A 81 -13.25 8.65 -6.68
CA VAL A 81 -13.87 9.95 -6.40
C VAL A 81 -13.95 10.79 -7.66
N ALA A 82 -12.86 10.87 -8.43
CA ALA A 82 -12.82 11.60 -9.70
C ALA A 82 -13.81 11.03 -10.73
N ALA A 83 -13.84 9.70 -10.90
CA ALA A 83 -14.69 9.01 -11.85
C ALA A 83 -16.18 9.16 -11.52
N ARG A 84 -16.53 9.17 -10.23
CA ARG A 84 -17.89 9.41 -9.73
C ARG A 84 -18.37 10.83 -10.07
N VAL A 85 -17.52 11.84 -9.86
CA VAL A 85 -17.84 13.24 -10.18
C VAL A 85 -17.92 13.47 -11.70
N ALA A 86 -17.09 12.76 -12.48
CA ALA A 86 -17.10 12.83 -13.93
C ALA A 86 -18.18 11.96 -14.60
N GLU A 87 -19.00 11.23 -13.82
CA GLU A 87 -19.99 10.27 -14.30
C GLU A 87 -19.41 9.28 -15.34
N SER A 88 -18.15 8.90 -15.14
CA SER A 88 -17.41 8.08 -16.11
C SER A 88 -17.63 6.59 -15.85
N GLY A 89 -17.73 5.79 -16.92
CA GLY A 89 -17.74 4.32 -16.84
C GLY A 89 -16.45 3.71 -16.22
N TRP A 90 -15.43 4.53 -16.00
CA TRP A 90 -14.21 4.13 -15.31
C TRP A 90 -14.48 3.72 -13.86
N TYR A 91 -15.52 4.27 -13.22
CA TYR A 91 -15.92 3.93 -11.85
C TYR A 91 -16.19 2.43 -11.67
N GLU A 92 -16.84 1.80 -12.66
CA GLU A 92 -17.19 0.37 -12.63
C GLU A 92 -15.97 -0.55 -12.77
N LEU A 93 -14.87 -0.05 -13.34
CA LEU A 93 -13.64 -0.83 -13.51
C LEU A 93 -12.76 -0.84 -12.26
N ILE A 94 -12.99 0.05 -11.30
CA ILE A 94 -12.11 0.20 -10.13
C ILE A 94 -12.19 -1.03 -9.22
N GLU A 95 -13.40 -1.56 -8.99
CA GLU A 95 -13.57 -2.77 -8.17
C GLU A 95 -12.84 -3.99 -8.76
N PRO A 96 -13.02 -4.38 -10.04
CA PRO A 96 -12.29 -5.50 -10.61
C PRO A 96 -10.78 -5.26 -10.66
N ILE A 97 -10.32 -4.03 -10.92
CA ILE A 97 -8.89 -3.69 -10.87
C ILE A 97 -8.32 -3.91 -9.46
N ASN A 98 -9.02 -3.48 -8.41
CA ASN A 98 -8.59 -3.68 -7.03
C ASN A 98 -8.50 -5.17 -6.68
N ARG A 99 -9.47 -5.98 -7.11
CA ARG A 99 -9.44 -7.44 -6.89
C ARG A 99 -8.22 -8.08 -7.55
N VAL A 100 -7.96 -7.75 -8.82
CA VAL A 100 -6.78 -8.24 -9.55
C VAL A 100 -5.48 -7.78 -8.90
N ALA A 101 -5.41 -6.52 -8.46
CA ALA A 101 -4.24 -5.99 -7.79
C ALA A 101 -3.93 -6.76 -6.49
N VAL A 102 -4.94 -7.04 -5.66
CA VAL A 102 -4.74 -7.80 -4.41
C VAL A 102 -4.24 -9.22 -4.71
N ILE A 103 -4.83 -9.91 -5.68
CA ILE A 103 -4.40 -11.26 -6.08
C ILE A 103 -2.95 -11.23 -6.60
N PHE A 104 -2.65 -10.28 -7.49
CA PHE A 104 -1.32 -10.11 -8.07
C PHE A 104 -0.26 -9.82 -7.00
N LEU A 105 -0.54 -8.91 -6.07
CA LEU A 105 0.37 -8.57 -4.98
C LEU A 105 0.56 -9.74 -4.01
N GLY A 106 -0.48 -10.54 -3.77
CA GLY A 106 -0.39 -11.77 -3.01
C GLY A 106 0.50 -12.81 -3.68
N ALA A 107 0.34 -13.02 -5.00
CA ALA A 107 1.22 -13.89 -5.76
C ALA A 107 2.67 -13.39 -5.76
N LEU A 108 2.88 -12.08 -5.96
CA LEU A 108 4.20 -11.45 -5.90
C LEU A 108 4.86 -11.64 -4.53
N PHE A 109 4.09 -11.51 -3.44
CA PHE A 109 4.57 -11.78 -2.09
C PHE A 109 5.06 -13.21 -1.95
N LEU A 110 4.26 -14.19 -2.34
CA LEU A 110 4.62 -15.62 -2.22
C LEU A 110 5.85 -15.97 -3.06
N VAL A 111 5.92 -15.48 -4.30
CA VAL A 111 7.08 -15.70 -5.17
C VAL A 111 8.36 -15.11 -4.56
N ASN A 112 8.28 -13.87 -4.04
CA ASN A 112 9.42 -13.25 -3.37
C ASN A 112 9.82 -14.02 -2.11
N LEU A 113 8.86 -14.51 -1.33
CA LEU A 113 9.10 -15.29 -0.12
C LEU A 113 9.85 -16.58 -0.43
N ILE A 114 9.35 -17.36 -1.39
CA ILE A 114 9.96 -18.63 -1.79
C ILE A 114 11.39 -18.39 -2.30
N THR A 115 11.57 -17.43 -3.20
CA THR A 115 12.88 -17.12 -3.80
C THR A 115 13.91 -16.71 -2.73
N ARG A 116 13.47 -15.92 -1.74
CA ARG A 116 14.35 -15.47 -0.65
C ARG A 116 14.66 -16.58 0.34
N ALA A 117 13.66 -17.39 0.70
CA ALA A 117 13.86 -18.54 1.57
C ALA A 117 14.86 -19.54 0.95
N GLU A 118 14.72 -19.85 -0.34
CA GLU A 118 15.66 -20.72 -1.06
C GLU A 118 17.09 -20.15 -1.03
N ARG A 119 17.24 -18.85 -1.32
CA ARG A 119 18.55 -18.19 -1.28
C ARG A 119 19.18 -18.25 0.11
N ASN A 120 18.39 -18.02 1.17
CA ASN A 120 18.89 -18.04 2.54
C ASN A 120 19.26 -19.47 2.97
N LEU A 121 18.48 -20.48 2.58
CA LEU A 121 18.75 -21.89 2.92
C LEU A 121 20.01 -22.44 2.25
N VAL A 122 20.36 -21.96 1.06
CA VAL A 122 21.57 -22.38 0.32
C VAL A 122 22.78 -21.50 0.69
N HIS A 123 22.63 -20.48 1.54
CA HIS A 123 23.74 -19.63 1.95
C HIS A 123 24.63 -20.35 2.99
N PRO A 124 25.97 -20.34 2.85
CA PRO A 124 26.89 -20.97 3.81
C PRO A 124 26.73 -20.46 5.24
N ASP A 125 26.33 -19.20 5.41
CA ASP A 125 26.16 -18.53 6.71
C ASP A 125 25.03 -19.13 7.58
N TYR A 126 24.15 -19.95 7.00
CA TYR A 126 23.05 -20.61 7.72
C TYR A 126 23.18 -22.14 7.75
N MET A 127 24.32 -22.71 7.32
CA MET A 127 24.56 -24.17 7.24
C MET A 127 25.35 -24.76 8.42
N ASP A 128 25.68 -23.97 9.44
CA ASP A 128 26.37 -24.43 10.68
C ASP A 128 25.40 -24.64 11.85
#